data_AF-A0A386C9I5-F1
#
_entry.id   AF-A0A386C9I5-F1
#
_cell.length_a   1.000
_cell.length_b   1.000
_cell.length_c   1.000
_cell.angle_alpha   90.00
_cell.angle_beta   90.00
_cell.angle_gamma   90.00
#
_symmetry.space_group_name_H-M   'P 1'
#
loop_
_entity.id
_entity.type
_entity.pdbx_description
1 polymer ?
#
loop_
_entity_poly.entity_id
_entity_poly.type
_entity_poly.pdbx_seq_one_letter_code
_entity_poly.pdbx_strand_id
1 'polypeptide(L)'
;PANGLSSDYFGAFASVMARKLGAYESNPDFVAMMSNGTSGNINNVDFFHKIQPKYAPYEKIYVVANDVGAAALTAWQSVTWHDRAPIKMAERAIDLGVRRPKPAEVTTAQELLVSAKRLPDGAYPEQPAVYANETIHMAEYPATVNAKLQAIRIGDLGICAIPCEVFVE
;
A
#
# COMPACT_ATOMS: atom_id res chain seq x y z
N PRO A 1 2.35 -19.73 -0.05
CA PRO A 1 1.71 -21.00 0.34
C PRO A 1 0.26 -20.74 0.74
N ALA A 2 -0.68 -21.65 0.43
CA ALA A 2 -2.11 -21.41 0.58
C ALA A 2 -2.56 -21.06 2.02
N ASN A 3 -1.81 -21.49 3.04
CA ASN A 3 -2.09 -21.23 4.46
C ASN A 3 -0.97 -20.42 5.16
N GLY A 4 -0.22 -19.64 4.40
CA GLY A 4 0.89 -18.84 4.93
C GLY A 4 0.43 -17.46 5.40
N LEU A 5 0.74 -17.11 6.65
CA LEU A 5 0.65 -15.72 7.12
C LEU A 5 2.03 -15.06 6.99
N SER A 6 2.08 -13.91 6.33
CA SER A 6 3.31 -13.15 6.11
C SER A 6 3.04 -11.66 6.21
N SER A 7 3.95 -10.91 6.81
CA SER A 7 3.99 -9.44 6.76
C SER A 7 4.72 -8.91 5.52
N ASP A 8 4.88 -9.76 4.50
CA ASP A 8 5.49 -9.46 3.23
C ASP A 8 6.93 -8.90 3.37
N TYR A 9 7.43 -8.17 2.37
CA TYR A 9 8.76 -7.58 2.39
C TYR A 9 8.97 -6.53 3.49
N PHE A 10 7.92 -6.07 4.17
CA PHE A 10 8.04 -5.18 5.34
C PHE A 10 8.60 -5.91 6.56
N GLY A 11 8.11 -7.11 6.86
CA GLY A 11 8.68 -7.93 7.94
C GLY A 11 10.10 -8.41 7.61
N ALA A 12 10.32 -8.81 6.35
CA ALA A 12 11.64 -9.21 5.91
C ALA A 12 12.64 -8.04 5.95
N PHE A 13 12.21 -6.81 5.64
CA PHE A 13 13.03 -5.60 5.77
C PHE A 13 13.54 -5.42 7.21
N ALA A 14 12.65 -5.55 8.21
CA ALA A 14 13.06 -5.41 9.62
C ALA A 14 14.16 -6.42 9.98
N SER A 15 14.01 -7.67 9.54
CA SER A 15 15.01 -8.72 9.73
C SER A 15 16.32 -8.43 8.99
N VAL A 16 16.24 -7.94 7.75
CA VAL A 16 17.41 -7.57 6.92
C VAL A 16 18.19 -6.44 7.57
N MET A 17 17.52 -5.42 8.10
CA MET A 17 18.16 -4.29 8.78
C MET A 17 18.85 -4.73 10.08
N ALA A 18 18.16 -5.51 10.92
CA ALA A 18 18.75 -6.05 12.15
C ALA A 18 20.02 -6.86 11.87
N ARG A 19 20.00 -7.71 10.83
CA ARG A 19 21.18 -8.47 10.39
C ARG A 19 22.31 -7.55 9.91
N LYS A 20 22.01 -6.61 9.01
CA LYS A 20 23.02 -5.73 8.39
C LYS A 20 23.69 -4.80 9.41
N LEU A 21 22.98 -4.44 10.47
CA LEU A 21 23.49 -3.59 11.56
C LEU A 21 24.07 -4.39 12.73
N GLY A 22 24.06 -5.73 12.69
CA GLY A 22 24.54 -6.56 13.79
C GLY A 22 23.73 -6.40 15.08
N ALA A 23 22.43 -6.11 14.96
CA ALA A 23 21.60 -5.61 16.05
C ALA A 23 20.64 -6.65 16.67
N TYR A 24 20.84 -7.94 16.38
CA TYR A 24 19.98 -9.01 16.96
C TYR A 24 20.14 -9.17 18.48
N GLU A 25 21.29 -8.76 19.03
CA GLU A 25 21.60 -8.84 20.46
C GLU A 25 21.83 -7.44 21.06
N SER A 26 21.26 -6.39 20.45
CA SER A 26 21.44 -5.02 20.95
C SER A 26 20.70 -4.80 22.26
N ASN A 27 21.21 -3.87 23.09
CA ASN A 27 20.51 -3.37 24.27
C ASN A 27 20.52 -1.82 24.25
N PRO A 28 19.36 -1.15 24.14
CA PRO A 28 18.01 -1.72 24.03
C PRO A 28 17.80 -2.52 22.73
N ASP A 29 16.72 -3.31 22.70
CA ASP A 29 16.35 -4.09 21.52
C ASP A 29 16.18 -3.19 20.29
N PHE A 30 16.74 -3.63 19.16
CA PHE A 30 16.66 -2.90 17.91
C PHE A 30 15.31 -3.11 17.22
N VAL A 31 14.69 -2.01 16.80
CA VAL A 31 13.45 -2.02 16.03
C VAL A 31 13.67 -1.34 14.70
N ALA A 32 13.50 -2.11 13.62
CA ALA A 32 13.39 -1.57 12.27
C ALA A 32 11.93 -1.63 11.81
N MET A 33 11.50 -0.54 11.18
CA MET A 33 10.16 -0.39 10.64
C MET A 33 10.22 0.30 9.28
N MET A 34 9.26 -0.04 8.42
CA MET A 34 9.07 0.55 7.12
C MET A 34 7.58 0.80 6.92
N SER A 35 7.26 1.93 6.29
CA SER A 35 5.90 2.30 5.92
C SER A 35 5.82 2.50 4.40
N ASN A 36 4.61 2.34 3.85
CA ASN A 36 4.35 2.83 2.51
C ASN A 36 4.48 4.36 2.47
N GLY A 37 5.00 4.86 1.35
CA GLY A 37 4.82 6.25 0.93
C GLY A 37 3.65 6.35 -0.05
N THR A 38 3.81 7.17 -1.08
CA THR A 38 2.87 7.29 -2.21
C THR A 38 3.04 6.12 -3.19
N SER A 39 2.43 4.96 -2.86
CA SER A 39 2.63 3.70 -3.58
C SER A 39 1.40 3.18 -4.34
N GLY A 40 0.32 3.96 -4.47
CA GLY A 40 -0.96 3.49 -5.01
C GLY A 40 -0.94 3.04 -6.46
N ASN A 41 0.11 3.41 -7.22
CA ASN A 41 0.38 2.95 -8.58
C ASN A 41 1.78 2.32 -8.72
N ILE A 42 2.41 1.91 -7.61
CA ILE A 42 3.75 1.32 -7.59
C ILE A 42 3.65 -0.18 -7.34
N ASN A 43 4.45 -0.97 -8.07
CA ASN A 43 4.53 -2.41 -7.89
C ASN A 43 5.98 -2.90 -8.00
N ASN A 44 6.31 -3.99 -7.32
CA ASN A 44 7.61 -4.67 -7.43
C ASN A 44 7.61 -5.73 -8.56
N VAL A 45 6.54 -5.83 -9.34
CA VAL A 45 6.45 -6.60 -10.58
C VAL A 45 6.75 -5.68 -11.75
N ASP A 46 7.69 -6.09 -12.59
CA ASP A 46 7.99 -5.37 -13.82
C ASP A 46 7.10 -5.86 -14.95
N PHE A 47 5.97 -5.17 -15.18
CA PHE A 47 5.02 -5.53 -16.22
C PHE A 47 5.53 -5.30 -17.66
N PHE A 48 6.67 -4.62 -17.86
CA PHE A 48 7.24 -4.40 -19.19
C PHE A 48 8.06 -5.59 -19.67
N HIS A 49 8.53 -6.44 -18.76
CA HIS A 49 9.22 -7.67 -19.12
C HIS A 49 8.24 -8.77 -19.56
N LYS A 50 8.42 -9.26 -20.80
CA LYS A 50 7.61 -10.35 -21.37
C LYS A 50 7.72 -11.66 -20.59
N ILE A 51 8.87 -11.91 -19.96
CA ILE A 51 9.15 -13.12 -19.18
C ILE A 51 9.45 -12.69 -17.76
N GLN A 52 8.57 -13.06 -16.84
CA GLN A 52 8.75 -12.82 -15.42
C GLN A 52 9.71 -13.85 -14.82
N PRO A 53 10.68 -13.42 -13.98
CA PRO A 53 11.47 -14.35 -13.19
C PRO A 53 10.55 -15.21 -12.32
N LYS A 54 10.85 -16.51 -12.23
CA LYS A 54 10.14 -17.42 -11.33
C LYS A 54 10.87 -17.47 -10.00
N TYR A 55 10.12 -17.22 -8.94
CA TYR A 55 10.60 -17.28 -7.57
C TYR A 55 9.97 -18.46 -6.85
N ALA A 56 10.74 -19.11 -5.98
CA ALA A 56 10.20 -20.03 -4.98
C ALA A 56 9.27 -19.25 -4.02
N PRO A 57 8.38 -19.95 -3.28
CA PRO A 57 7.53 -19.31 -2.29
C PRO A 57 8.35 -18.42 -1.35
N TYR A 58 7.93 -17.15 -1.21
CA TYR A 58 8.56 -16.11 -0.39
C TYR A 58 9.96 -15.64 -0.82
N GLU A 59 10.57 -16.19 -1.86
CA GLU A 59 11.91 -15.77 -2.28
C GLU A 59 11.93 -14.30 -2.72
N LYS A 60 10.93 -13.87 -3.49
CA LYS A 60 10.81 -12.48 -3.97
C LYS A 60 10.74 -11.46 -2.83
N ILE A 61 10.12 -11.82 -1.69
CA ILE A 61 10.04 -10.96 -0.50
C ILE A 61 11.46 -10.57 -0.03
N TYR A 62 12.37 -11.53 0.02
CA TYR A 62 13.76 -11.26 0.41
C TYR A 62 14.54 -10.50 -0.67
N VAL A 63 14.24 -10.70 -1.96
CA VAL A 63 14.84 -9.88 -3.03
C VAL A 63 14.50 -8.41 -2.81
N VAL A 64 13.20 -8.10 -2.66
CA VAL A 64 12.72 -6.73 -2.46
C VAL A 64 13.22 -6.15 -1.13
N ALA A 65 13.14 -6.92 -0.04
CA ALA A 65 13.59 -6.47 1.27
C ALA A 65 15.10 -6.17 1.34
N ASN A 66 15.93 -6.94 0.63
CA ASN A 66 17.37 -6.65 0.56
C ASN A 66 17.66 -5.38 -0.26
N ASP A 67 16.92 -5.14 -1.33
CA ASP A 67 17.07 -3.95 -2.17
C ASP A 67 16.71 -2.67 -1.40
N VAL A 68 15.47 -2.59 -0.88
CA VAL A 68 15.03 -1.44 -0.08
C VAL A 68 15.84 -1.31 1.22
N GLY A 69 16.29 -2.42 1.80
CA GLY A 69 17.21 -2.46 2.94
C GLY A 69 18.60 -1.89 2.63
N ALA A 70 19.12 -2.11 1.42
CA ALA A 70 20.40 -1.53 1.00
C ALA A 70 20.29 -0.01 0.81
N ALA A 71 19.19 0.47 0.22
CA ALA A 71 18.92 1.90 0.13
C ALA A 71 18.77 2.56 1.51
N ALA A 72 18.00 1.93 2.42
CA ALA A 72 17.84 2.40 3.79
C ALA A 72 19.16 2.42 4.57
N LEU A 73 20.01 1.39 4.41
CA LEU A 73 21.33 1.35 5.04
C LEU A 73 22.25 2.47 4.53
N THR A 74 22.20 2.76 3.23
CA THR A 74 22.98 3.87 2.64
C THR A 74 22.57 5.22 3.24
N ALA A 75 21.27 5.46 3.39
CA ALA A 75 20.76 6.67 4.05
C ALA A 75 21.11 6.68 5.56
N TRP A 76 21.03 5.53 6.24
CA TRP A 76 21.36 5.41 7.66
C TRP A 76 22.83 5.77 7.95
N GLN A 77 23.75 5.44 7.04
CA GLN A 77 25.18 5.78 7.19
C GLN A 77 25.47 7.28 7.13
N SER A 78 24.57 8.09 6.53
CA SER A 78 24.72 9.54 6.41
C SER A 78 23.79 10.34 7.33
N VAL A 79 23.02 9.66 8.19
CA VAL A 79 22.13 10.32 9.15
C VAL A 79 22.92 11.19 10.11
N THR A 80 22.47 12.42 10.27
CA THR A 80 22.86 13.29 11.37
C THR A 80 21.90 13.07 12.54
N TRP A 81 22.44 12.68 13.68
CA TRP A 81 21.64 12.40 14.89
C TRP A 81 21.42 13.67 15.70
N HIS A 82 20.20 13.80 16.22
CA HIS A 82 19.80 14.90 17.10
C HIS A 82 19.15 14.33 18.36
N ASP A 83 19.63 14.71 19.54
CA ASP A 83 19.08 14.25 20.82
C ASP A 83 17.69 14.84 21.13
N ARG A 84 17.31 15.90 20.42
CA ARG A 84 16.03 16.58 20.58
C ARG A 84 15.54 17.14 19.26
N ALA A 85 14.23 17.05 19.06
CA ALA A 85 13.54 17.68 17.95
C ALA A 85 12.17 18.21 18.43
N PRO A 86 11.72 19.40 17.99
CA PRO A 86 10.35 19.82 18.24
C PRO A 86 9.38 18.85 17.57
N ILE A 87 8.38 18.41 18.32
CA ILE A 87 7.30 17.55 17.82
C ILE A 87 6.02 18.37 17.78
N LYS A 88 5.33 18.35 16.63
CA LYS A 88 3.98 18.90 16.50
C LYS A 88 3.12 17.94 15.70
N MET A 89 1.82 17.97 15.95
CA MET A 89 0.85 17.21 15.17
C MET A 89 -0.37 18.08 14.93
N ALA A 90 -0.92 17.97 13.73
CA ALA A 90 -2.24 18.48 13.38
C ALA A 90 -3.05 17.34 12.78
N GLU A 91 -4.31 17.23 13.20
CA GLU A 91 -5.27 16.28 12.66
C GLU A 91 -6.54 17.03 12.28
N ARG A 92 -7.15 16.63 11.17
CA ARG A 92 -8.47 17.13 10.77
C ARG A 92 -9.27 16.04 10.09
N ALA A 93 -10.52 15.89 10.51
CA ALA A 93 -11.54 15.18 9.75
C ALA A 93 -12.10 16.10 8.66
N ILE A 94 -12.15 15.61 7.43
CA ILE A 94 -12.72 16.32 6.27
C ILE A 94 -13.76 15.44 5.61
N ASP A 95 -14.80 16.05 5.05
CA ASP A 95 -15.78 15.35 4.23
C ASP A 95 -15.38 15.47 2.76
N LEU A 96 -15.17 14.33 2.13
CA LEU A 96 -14.80 14.22 0.72
C LEU A 96 -16.01 13.80 -0.09
N GLY A 97 -16.27 14.50 -1.20
CA GLY A 97 -17.28 14.08 -2.16
C GLY A 97 -16.87 12.81 -2.88
N VAL A 98 -17.78 11.85 -2.99
CA VAL A 98 -17.59 10.63 -3.76
C VAL A 98 -18.04 10.87 -5.19
N ARG A 99 -17.17 10.58 -6.16
CA ARG A 99 -17.55 10.55 -7.58
C ARG A 99 -18.40 9.32 -7.86
N ARG A 100 -19.72 9.49 -7.78
CA ARG A 100 -20.71 8.47 -8.15
C ARG A 100 -20.90 8.41 -9.67
N PRO A 101 -21.26 7.24 -10.23
CA PRO A 101 -21.58 7.10 -11.64
C PRO A 101 -22.85 7.87 -12.01
N LYS A 102 -22.94 8.28 -13.28
CA LYS A 102 -24.15 8.84 -13.88
C LYS A 102 -25.20 7.75 -14.08
N PRO A 103 -26.52 8.08 -14.09
CA PRO A 103 -27.57 7.09 -14.32
C PRO A 103 -27.37 6.23 -15.58
N ALA A 104 -26.89 6.83 -16.67
CA ALA A 104 -26.61 6.10 -17.92
C ALA A 104 -25.50 5.05 -17.75
N GLU A 105 -24.46 5.33 -16.97
CA GLU A 105 -23.37 4.38 -16.68
C GLU A 105 -23.90 3.20 -15.84
N VAL A 106 -24.83 3.47 -14.92
CA VAL A 106 -25.50 2.42 -14.13
C VAL A 106 -26.36 1.52 -15.01
N THR A 107 -27.13 2.09 -15.96
CA THR A 107 -27.92 1.30 -16.91
C THR A 107 -27.03 0.41 -17.78
N THR A 108 -25.95 0.94 -18.35
CA THR A 108 -25.00 0.15 -19.14
C THR A 108 -24.36 -0.97 -18.31
N ALA A 109 -24.01 -0.69 -17.05
CA ALA A 109 -23.47 -1.70 -16.14
C ALA A 109 -24.48 -2.83 -15.88
N GLN A 110 -25.75 -2.50 -15.62
CA GLN A 110 -26.82 -3.48 -15.41
C GLN A 110 -27.01 -4.38 -16.64
N GLU A 111 -27.07 -3.79 -17.83
CA GLU A 111 -27.19 -4.53 -19.10
C GLU A 111 -26.03 -5.51 -19.31
N LEU A 112 -24.80 -5.07 -19.03
CA LEU A 112 -23.60 -5.92 -19.14
C LEU A 112 -23.70 -7.13 -18.21
N LEU A 113 -24.19 -6.94 -16.98
CA LEU A 113 -24.29 -8.03 -16.01
C LEU A 113 -25.36 -9.09 -16.33
N VAL A 114 -26.38 -8.76 -17.13
CA VAL A 114 -27.43 -9.72 -17.53
C VAL A 114 -26.85 -10.93 -18.26
N SER A 115 -25.82 -10.71 -19.09
CA SER A 115 -25.17 -11.77 -19.87
C SER A 115 -23.80 -12.18 -19.33
N ALA A 116 -23.36 -11.57 -18.23
CA ALA A 116 -22.05 -11.86 -17.65
C ALA A 116 -22.02 -13.26 -17.01
N LYS A 117 -20.93 -14.00 -17.27
CA LYS A 117 -20.65 -15.26 -16.60
C LYS A 117 -20.43 -15.02 -15.10
N ARG A 118 -21.09 -15.81 -14.27
CA ARG A 118 -20.90 -15.82 -12.82
C ARG A 118 -20.35 -17.17 -12.36
N LEU A 119 -19.33 -17.14 -11.51
CA LEU A 119 -18.78 -18.35 -10.89
C LEU A 119 -19.70 -18.85 -9.76
N PRO A 120 -19.57 -20.12 -9.31
CA PRO A 120 -20.40 -20.68 -8.23
C PRO A 120 -20.32 -19.93 -6.90
N ASP A 121 -19.21 -19.25 -6.63
CA ASP A 121 -19.00 -18.38 -5.46
C ASP A 121 -19.60 -16.97 -5.63
N GLY A 122 -20.22 -16.69 -6.78
CA GLY A 122 -20.83 -15.42 -7.10
C GLY A 122 -19.90 -14.39 -7.75
N ALA A 123 -18.62 -14.72 -7.94
CA ALA A 123 -17.64 -13.81 -8.53
C ALA A 123 -17.81 -13.69 -10.07
N TYR A 124 -17.43 -12.52 -10.59
CA TYR A 124 -17.29 -12.29 -12.03
C TYR A 124 -15.84 -12.56 -12.45
N PRO A 125 -15.58 -13.51 -13.36
CA PRO A 125 -14.22 -13.83 -13.79
C PRO A 125 -13.67 -12.82 -14.80
N GLU A 126 -14.56 -12.09 -15.49
CA GLU A 126 -14.21 -11.14 -16.54
C GLU A 126 -14.15 -9.71 -15.99
N GLN A 127 -13.05 -9.02 -16.26
CA GLN A 127 -12.80 -7.66 -15.77
C GLN A 127 -13.93 -6.65 -16.11
N PRO A 128 -14.53 -6.64 -17.32
CA PRO A 128 -15.67 -5.75 -17.59
C PRO A 128 -16.87 -5.98 -16.67
N ALA A 129 -17.14 -7.24 -16.30
CA ALA A 129 -18.24 -7.57 -15.40
C ALA A 129 -17.91 -7.20 -13.94
N VAL A 130 -16.64 -7.32 -13.52
CA VAL A 130 -16.19 -6.79 -12.22
C VAL A 130 -16.47 -5.29 -12.13
N TYR A 131 -16.03 -4.50 -13.12
CA TYR A 131 -16.24 -3.04 -13.10
C TYR A 131 -17.71 -2.64 -13.23
N ALA A 132 -18.52 -3.38 -14.00
CA ALA A 132 -19.95 -3.13 -14.07
C ALA A 132 -20.61 -3.36 -12.69
N ASN A 133 -20.24 -4.45 -12.01
CA ASN A 133 -20.72 -4.72 -10.65
C ASN A 133 -20.28 -3.64 -9.64
N GLU A 134 -19.02 -3.20 -9.70
CA GLU A 134 -18.53 -2.08 -8.90
C GLU A 134 -19.26 -0.77 -9.19
N THR A 135 -19.61 -0.50 -10.46
CA THR A 135 -20.37 0.69 -10.85
C THR A 135 -21.75 0.72 -10.18
N ILE A 136 -22.45 -0.41 -10.13
CA ILE A 136 -23.75 -0.50 -9.46
C ILE A 136 -23.59 -0.24 -7.96
N HIS A 137 -22.61 -0.86 -7.30
CA HIS A 137 -22.34 -0.60 -5.88
C HIS A 137 -21.95 0.86 -5.62
N MET A 138 -21.17 1.48 -6.52
CA MET A 138 -20.77 2.88 -6.42
C MET A 138 -21.95 3.86 -6.56
N ALA A 139 -23.04 3.48 -7.23
CA ALA A 139 -24.26 4.28 -7.29
C ALA A 139 -24.95 4.37 -5.93
N GLU A 140 -24.85 3.32 -5.12
CA GLU A 140 -25.43 3.21 -3.78
C GLU A 140 -24.48 3.74 -2.68
N TYR A 141 -23.18 3.77 -2.96
CA TYR A 141 -22.13 4.22 -2.03
C TYR A 141 -22.35 5.66 -1.55
N PRO A 142 -22.15 6.04 -0.27
CA PRO A 142 -22.41 7.39 0.25
C PRO A 142 -21.89 8.54 -0.63
N ALA A 143 -22.65 9.65 -0.70
CA ALA A 143 -22.28 10.81 -1.54
C ALA A 143 -21.05 11.56 -0.99
N THR A 144 -20.82 11.41 0.31
CA THR A 144 -19.64 11.92 1.01
C THR A 144 -19.08 10.84 1.92
N VAL A 145 -17.77 10.86 2.11
CA VAL A 145 -17.08 10.04 3.11
C VAL A 145 -16.24 10.93 4.00
N ASN A 146 -16.18 10.59 5.27
CA ASN A 146 -15.30 11.27 6.20
C ASN A 146 -13.89 10.66 6.12
N ALA A 147 -12.89 11.52 5.90
CA ALA A 147 -11.48 11.13 5.87
C ALA A 147 -10.69 11.90 6.92
N LYS A 148 -9.85 11.19 7.67
CA LYS A 148 -8.95 11.76 8.66
C LYS A 148 -7.59 12.03 8.04
N LEU A 149 -7.19 13.30 7.98
CA LEU A 149 -5.84 13.69 7.60
C LEU A 149 -5.00 13.98 8.84
N GLN A 150 -3.75 13.53 8.84
CA GLN A 150 -2.78 13.85 9.90
C GLN A 150 -1.48 14.37 9.29
N ALA A 151 -0.89 15.36 9.94
CA ALA A 151 0.45 15.84 9.67
C ALA A 151 1.25 15.86 10.97
N ILE A 152 2.37 15.14 10.99
CA ILE A 152 3.28 15.04 12.13
C ILE A 152 4.59 15.72 11.73
N ARG A 153 5.07 16.63 12.57
CA ARG A 153 6.38 17.27 12.43
C ARG A 153 7.33 16.70 13.47
N ILE A 154 8.53 16.33 13.03
CA ILE A 154 9.66 15.96 13.89
C ILE A 154 10.87 16.76 13.41
N GLY A 155 11.21 17.85 14.12
CA GLY A 155 12.29 18.74 13.66
C GLY A 155 11.94 19.40 12.33
N ASP A 156 12.70 19.11 11.29
CA ASP A 156 12.44 19.61 9.93
C ASP A 156 11.74 18.56 9.03
N LEU A 157 11.51 17.34 9.56
CA LEU A 157 10.76 16.30 8.87
C LEU A 157 9.25 16.50 9.05
N GLY A 158 8.51 16.40 7.95
CA GLY A 158 7.05 16.28 7.93
C GLY A 158 6.62 14.89 7.49
N ILE A 159 5.69 14.27 8.21
CA ILE A 159 5.03 13.01 7.87
C ILE A 159 3.54 13.30 7.68
N CYS A 160 3.04 13.09 6.46
CA CYS A 160 1.63 13.28 6.12
C CYS A 160 0.96 11.91 5.99
N ALA A 161 -0.05 11.64 6.80
CA ALA A 161 -0.85 10.43 6.70
C ALA A 161 -2.18 10.74 6.00
N ILE A 162 -2.39 10.07 4.87
CA ILE A 162 -3.60 10.14 4.05
C ILE A 162 -4.25 8.75 4.13
N PRO A 163 -5.55 8.63 4.48
CA PRO A 163 -6.19 7.36 4.76
C PRO A 163 -6.65 6.65 3.48
N CYS A 164 -5.82 6.64 2.44
CA CYS A 164 -6.04 5.95 1.19
C CYS A 164 -4.70 5.63 0.49
N GLU A 165 -4.75 4.82 -0.56
CA GLU A 165 -3.58 4.56 -1.40
C GLU A 165 -3.40 5.72 -2.40
N VAL A 166 -2.32 6.49 -2.22
CA VAL A 166 -2.03 7.70 -3.01
C VAL A 166 -1.01 7.38 -4.09
N PHE A 167 -1.24 7.88 -5.31
CA PHE A 167 -0.31 7.74 -6.45
C PHE A 167 0.97 8.55 -6.23
N VAL A 168 2.05 8.18 -6.93
CA VAL A 168 3.40 8.72 -6.71
C VAL A 168 3.62 10.14 -7.26
N GLU A 169 2.84 10.54 -8.26
CA GLU A 169 2.93 11.84 -8.96
C GLU A 169 2.52 13.04 -8.10
#